data_AF-A0A974TCJ8-F1
#
_entry.id   AF-A0A974TCJ8-F1
#
_cell.length_a   1.000
_cell.length_b   1.000
_cell.length_c   1.000
_cell.angle_alpha   90.00
_cell.angle_beta   90.00
_cell.angle_gamma   90.00
#
_symmetry.space_group_name_H-M   'P 1'
#
loop_
_entity.id
_entity.type
_entity.pdbx_description
1 polymer ?
#
loop_
_entity_poly.entity_id
_entity_poly.type
_entity_poly.pdbx_seq_one_letter_code
_entity_poly.pdbx_strand_id
1 'polypeptide(L)' 'MSNVPVISVIDDDESLRAAMKSLVSSLGLIIHMFQSAEEFLRSSHIDETSCLITDIQMPGDGDGGIR' A
#
# COMPACT_ATOMS: atom_id res chain seq x y z
N MET A 1 17.83 18.70 -1.06
CA MET A 1 17.54 17.35 -0.52
C MET A 1 16.65 16.67 -1.53
N SER A 2 17.09 15.56 -2.13
CA SER A 2 16.21 14.73 -2.96
C SER A 2 15.11 14.19 -2.06
N ASN A 3 13.86 14.59 -2.30
CA ASN A 3 12.71 14.01 -1.62
C ASN A 3 12.69 12.52 -1.97
N VAL A 4 12.97 11.64 -1.01
CA VAL A 4 12.92 10.20 -1.26
C VAL A 4 11.45 9.86 -1.49
N PRO A 5 11.07 9.35 -2.66
CA PRO A 5 9.66 9.12 -2.95
C PRO A 5 9.12 8.03 -2.03
N VAL A 6 7.97 8.32 -1.43
CA VAL A 6 7.24 7.40 -0.56
C VAL A 6 6.23 6.65 -1.40
N ILE A 7 6.30 5.32 -1.38
CA ILE A 7 5.39 4.45 -2.12
C ILE A 7 4.46 3.79 -1.11
N SER A 8 3.16 3.92 -1.30
CA SER A 8 2.17 3.21 -0.50
C SER A 8 1.61 2.06 -1.32
N VAL A 9 1.51 0.88 -0.70
CA VAL A 9 0.97 -0.32 -1.35
C VAL A 9 -0.15 -0.88 -0.50
N ILE A 10 -1.29 -1.16 -1.13
CA ILE A 10 -2.44 -1.80 -0.50
C ILE A 10 -2.54 -3.22 -1.04
N ASP A 11 -2.37 -4.19 -0.15
CA ASP A 11 -2.39 -5.62 -0.46
C ASP A 11 -2.73 -6.41 0.81
N ASP A 12 -3.73 -7.30 0.73
CA ASP A 12 -4.17 -8.12 1.85
C ASP A 12 -3.23 -9.30 2.14
N ASP A 13 -2.33 -9.66 1.21
CA ASP A 13 -1.37 -10.75 1.37
C ASP A 13 -0.14 -10.34 2.21
N GLU A 14 -0.02 -10.97 3.38
CA GLU A 14 1.09 -10.73 4.30
C GLU A 14 2.46 -11.18 3.73
N SER A 15 2.50 -12.21 2.89
CA SER A 15 3.73 -12.72 2.30
C SER A 15 4.31 -11.73 1.30
N LEU A 16 3.44 -11.17 0.45
CA LEU A 16 3.83 -10.11 -0.48
C LEU A 16 4.28 -8.86 0.28
N ARG A 17 3.60 -8.53 1.39
CA ARG A 17 3.97 -7.42 2.28
C ARG A 17 5.42 -7.51 2.77
N ALA A 18 5.81 -8.66 3.27
CA ALA A 18 7.16 -8.89 3.79
C ALA A 18 8.23 -8.85 2.67
N ALA A 19 7.93 -9.46 1.52
CA ALA A 19 8.81 -9.48 0.36
C ALA A 19 9.04 -8.06 -0.20
N MET A 20 7.97 -7.28 -0.34
CA MET A 20 8.03 -5.93 -0.90
C MET A 20 8.79 -4.97 0.01
N LYS A 21 8.57 -5.05 1.32
CA LYS A 21 9.34 -4.26 2.29
C LYS A 21 10.85 -4.52 2.17
N SER A 22 11.23 -5.80 2.02
CA SER A 22 12.64 -6.19 1.86
C SER A 22 13.25 -5.68 0.56
N LEU A 23 12.52 -5.77 -0.56
CA LEU A 23 12.98 -5.29 -1.86
C LEU A 23 13.16 -3.76 -1.87
N VAL A 24 12.14 -3.02 -1.43
CA VAL A 24 12.17 -1.55 -1.44
C VAL A 24 13.25 -1.02 -0.50
N SER A 25 13.39 -1.62 0.69
CA SER A 25 14.47 -1.23 1.60
C SER A 25 15.85 -1.41 0.98
N SER A 26 16.03 -2.39 0.10
CA SER A 26 17.30 -2.62 -0.62
C SER A 26 17.55 -1.58 -1.71
N LEU A 27 16.48 -0.91 -2.20
CA LEU A 27 16.54 0.16 -3.19
C LEU A 27 16.68 1.56 -2.57
N GLY A 28 16.68 1.68 -1.24
CA GLY A 28 16.78 2.96 -0.53
C GLY A 28 15.52 3.82 -0.64
N LEU A 29 14.38 3.21 -0.96
CA LEU A 29 13.08 3.86 -1.08
C LEU A 29 12.27 3.67 0.22
N ILE A 30 11.25 4.51 0.41
CA ILE A 30 10.33 4.40 1.55
C ILE A 30 9.06 3.71 1.07
N ILE A 31 8.63 2.65 1.78
CA ILE A 31 7.37 1.96 1.51
C ILE A 31 6.48 1.88 2.75
N HIS A 32 5.21 2.20 2.58
CA HIS A 32 4.14 1.89 3.51
C HIS A 32 3.26 0.81 2.92
N MET A 33 2.96 -0.21 3.72
CA MET A 33 2.08 -1.30 3.30
C MET A 33 0.81 -1.26 4.15
N PHE A 34 -0.34 -1.44 3.50
CA PHE A 34 -1.65 -1.44 4.12
C PHE A 34 -2.39 -2.71 3.71
N GLN A 35 -3.21 -3.26 4.61
CA GLN A 35 -3.97 -4.47 4.31
C GLN A 35 -5.28 -4.20 3.58
N SER A 36 -5.77 -2.95 3.63
CA SER A 36 -6.99 -2.53 2.96
C SER A 36 -6.98 -1.04 2.63
N ALA A 37 -7.89 -0.63 1.76
CA ALA A 37 -8.05 0.77 1.39
C ALA A 37 -8.47 1.64 2.60
N GLU A 38 -9.30 1.11 3.50
CA GLU A 38 -9.74 1.81 4.71
C GLU A 38 -8.56 2.09 5.65
N GLU A 39 -7.63 1.14 5.78
CA GLU A 39 -6.43 1.34 6.60
C GLU A 39 -5.56 2.45 6.02
N PHE A 40 -5.35 2.44 4.70
CA PHE A 40 -4.64 3.51 4.01
C PHE A 40 -5.34 4.87 4.18
N LEU A 41 -6.66 4.93 3.98
CA LEU A 41 -7.46 6.15 4.08
C LEU A 41 -7.50 6.74 5.48
N ARG A 42 -7.38 5.91 6.53
CA ARG A 42 -7.28 6.35 7.92
C ARG A 42 -5.86 6.73 8.34
N SER A 43 -4.86 6.41 7.52
CA SER A 43 -3.46 6.69 7.83
C SER A 43 -3.10 8.16 7.57
N SER A 44 -2.11 8.66 8.30
CA SER A 44 -1.52 9.98 8.02
C SER A 44 -0.61 10.00 6.79
N HIS A 45 -0.42 8.85 6.13
CA HIS A 45 0.54 8.67 5.05
C HIS A 45 0.00 9.09 3.67
N ILE A 46 -1.29 9.45 3.58
CA ILE A 46 -1.89 9.98 2.34
C ILE A 46 -1.10 11.17 1.79
N ASP A 47 -0.76 12.13 2.66
CA ASP A 47 -0.11 13.39 2.25
C ASP A 47 1.37 13.17 1.86
N GLU A 48 1.99 12.13 2.42
CA GLU A 48 3.38 11.76 2.15
C GLU A 48 3.53 10.89 0.90
N THR A 49 2.45 10.20 0.50
CA THR A 49 2.46 9.22 -0.59
C THR A 49 2.71 9.88 -1.94
N SER A 50 3.81 9.52 -2.58
CA SER A 50 4.15 9.94 -3.95
C SER A 50 3.55 9.03 -5.02
N CYS A 51 3.31 7.75 -4.68
CA CYS A 51 2.72 6.76 -5.57
C CYS A 51 1.94 5.73 -4.75
N LEU A 52 0.71 5.43 -5.18
CA LEU A 52 -0.14 4.41 -4.57
C LEU A 52 -0.25 3.20 -5.52
N ILE A 53 0.09 2.03 -5.03
CA ILE A 53 -0.09 0.74 -5.71
C ILE A 53 -1.17 -0.01 -4.95
N THR A 54 -2.14 -0.59 -5.66
CA THR A 54 -3.24 -1.33 -5.06
C THR A 54 -3.41 -2.63 -5.81
N ASP A 55 -3.64 -3.72 -5.09
CA ASP A 55 -4.12 -4.95 -5.72
C ASP A 55 -5.54 -4.74 -6.27
N ILE A 56 -5.78 -5.26 -7.46
CA ILE A 56 -7.06 -5.23 -8.18
C ILE A 56 -8.00 -6.36 -7.73
N GLN A 57 -7.44 -7.41 -7.13
CA GLN A 57 -8.16 -8.60 -6.67
C GLN A 57 -8.41 -8.60 -5.17
N MET A 58 -8.14 -7.49 -4.48
CA MET A 58 -8.56 -7.35 -3.09
C MET A 58 -10.07 -7.62 -2.98
N PRO A 59 -10.49 -8.53 -2.09
CA PRO A 59 -11.90 -8.70 -1.77
C PRO A 59 -12.34 -7.42 -1.06
N GLY A 60 -12.79 -6.43 -1.83
CA GLY A 60 -13.39 -5.24 -1.24
C GLY A 60 -14.61 -5.67 -0.42
N ASP A 61 -14.95 -4.89 0.59
CA ASP A 61 -16.25 -4.94 1.29
C ASP A 61 -17.49 -4.81 0.35
N GLY A 62 -17.28 -4.77 -0.98
CA GLY A 62 -18.28 -4.65 -2.03
C GLY A 62 -18.73 -5.94 -2.73
N ASP A 63 -18.30 -7.15 -2.33
CA ASP A 63 -18.93 -8.40 -2.84
C ASP A 63 -20.35 -8.62 -2.27
N GLY A 64 -20.79 -7.75 -1.36
CA GLY A 64 -22.15 -7.68 -0.82
C GLY A 64 -23.11 -6.78 -1.59
N GLY A 65 -23.27 -6.96 -2.90
CA GLY A 65 -24.50 -6.62 -3.65
C GLY A 65 -24.74 -5.17 -4.06
N ILE A 66 -24.68 -4.92 -5.38
CA ILE A 66 -25.78 -4.27 -6.12
C ILE A 66 -26.06 -5.06 -7.41
N ARG A 67 -26.97 -6.03 -7.32
CA ARG A 67 -27.80 -6.46 -8.45
C ARG A 67 -29.25 -6.26 -8.07
#